data_AF-A0A0F9A6U3-F1
#
_entry.id   AF-A0A0F9A6U3-F1
#
_cell.length_a   1.000
_cell.length_b   1.000
_cell.length_c   1.000
_cell.angle_alpha   90.00
_cell.angle_beta   90.00
_cell.angle_gamma   90.00
#
_symmetry.space_group_name_H-M   'P 1'
#
loop_
_entity.id
_entity.type
_entity.pdbx_description
1 polymer ?
#
loop_
_entity_poly.entity_id
_entity_poly.type
_entity_poly.pdbx_seq_one_letter_code
_entity_poly.pdbx_strand_id
1 'polypeptide(L)'
;VSKLVGIGIKCSITCADEEELKDINACAAEMGFAVRHGSRYEYLLSQGSRDWLRQTGIAGHKSETKSVPDFVFLGSDGQIARFLGAYFACDGTVQANAIRNRKGCTLEFYSVSKNLLLGVQSLLSRLSIHSMLRVKRGRYLGRPHYSWRLIISRREDAIRFRNEIPVKHSKAGILAHVGTYKHTFRGRYMDDEIVAIEPHGDARCRCLTIDEDETFLANDFVVHNSDLTSRRWPCWHLGRNPDHEIMLISHNDSLATRFSRAARACFRATAPALFDVDIAKDSASVKAWDVGDRSGAFQASGISGDLVGHGGDDAHCRSDCLQVITGRQVDDLDPVAAQYQVPAGRLVAVASVVAHDNAELRLVSRASLDDFSGL
;
A
#
# COMPACT_ATOMS: atom_id res chain seq x y z
N VAL A 1 9.38 21.75 -20.12
CA VAL A 1 9.40 23.20 -19.77
C VAL A 1 9.48 24.11 -21.01
N SER A 2 10.19 23.79 -22.10
CA SER A 2 10.40 24.71 -23.25
C SER A 2 9.23 24.91 -24.24
N LYS A 3 8.18 24.07 -24.23
CA LYS A 3 7.07 24.14 -25.22
C LYS A 3 5.92 25.10 -24.87
N LEU A 4 5.95 25.75 -23.71
CA LEU A 4 4.85 26.62 -23.22
C LEU A 4 5.19 28.12 -23.17
N VAL A 5 6.40 28.50 -23.62
CA VAL A 5 6.80 29.90 -23.74
C VAL A 5 6.09 30.49 -24.96
N GLY A 6 5.09 31.35 -24.72
CA GLY A 6 4.33 32.05 -25.77
C GLY A 6 2.84 31.72 -25.89
N ILE A 7 2.36 30.62 -25.27
CA ILE A 7 0.92 30.32 -25.23
C ILE A 7 0.28 31.06 -24.06
N GLY A 8 -0.73 31.89 -24.37
CA GLY A 8 -1.54 32.58 -23.37
C GLY A 8 -2.34 31.57 -22.54
N ILE A 9 -1.97 31.40 -21.28
CA ILE A 9 -2.65 30.46 -20.37
C ILE A 9 -3.70 31.24 -19.58
N LYS A 10 -4.96 30.78 -19.62
CA LYS A 10 -5.99 31.31 -18.72
C LYS A 10 -5.74 30.78 -17.31
N CYS A 11 -5.70 31.68 -16.33
CA CYS A 11 -5.58 31.34 -14.92
C CYS A 11 -6.81 31.89 -14.20
N SER A 12 -7.77 31.02 -13.94
CA SER A 12 -9.04 31.37 -13.31
C SER A 12 -9.56 30.21 -12.48
N ILE A 13 -10.23 30.52 -11.37
CA ILE A 13 -10.96 29.57 -10.54
C ILE A 13 -12.44 29.92 -10.62
N THR A 14 -13.30 28.90 -10.61
CA THR A 14 -14.74 29.08 -10.47
C THR A 14 -15.15 28.65 -9.07
N CYS A 15 -15.75 29.54 -8.29
CA CYS A 15 -16.10 29.30 -6.89
C CYS A 15 -17.43 29.99 -6.56
N ALA A 16 -18.37 29.25 -5.96
CA ALA A 16 -19.65 29.78 -5.52
C ALA A 16 -19.80 29.79 -3.99
N ASP A 17 -18.92 29.09 -3.26
CA ASP A 17 -18.92 29.02 -1.80
C ASP A 17 -18.08 30.19 -1.23
N GLU A 18 -18.66 30.94 -0.29
CA GLU A 18 -18.02 32.14 0.26
C GLU A 18 -16.82 31.80 1.17
N GLU A 19 -16.86 30.68 1.89
CA GLU A 19 -15.75 30.26 2.76
C GLU A 19 -14.57 29.75 1.92
N GLU A 20 -14.84 29.00 0.84
CA GLU A 20 -13.81 28.62 -0.14
C GLU A 20 -13.17 29.86 -0.77
N LEU A 21 -13.97 30.87 -1.12
CA LEU A 21 -13.45 32.11 -1.70
C LEU A 21 -12.56 32.89 -0.73
N LYS A 22 -12.87 32.92 0.57
CA LYS A 22 -12.00 33.53 1.59
C LYS A 22 -10.65 32.82 1.64
N ASP A 23 -10.64 31.49 1.62
CA ASP A 23 -9.42 30.69 1.63
C ASP A 23 -8.59 30.92 0.34
N ILE A 24 -9.24 30.96 -0.83
CA ILE A 24 -8.61 31.27 -2.12
C ILE A 24 -7.95 32.65 -2.09
N ASN A 25 -8.64 33.68 -1.58
CA ASN A 25 -8.07 35.04 -1.50
C ASN A 25 -6.89 35.10 -0.53
N ALA A 26 -6.96 34.41 0.61
CA ALA A 26 -5.86 34.34 1.56
C ALA A 26 -4.62 33.66 0.93
N CYS A 27 -4.81 32.52 0.26
CA CYS A 27 -3.74 31.84 -0.46
C CYS A 27 -3.15 32.70 -1.58
N ALA A 28 -3.99 33.39 -2.36
CA ALA A 28 -3.52 34.26 -3.42
C ALA A 28 -2.70 35.44 -2.87
N ALA A 29 -3.13 36.06 -1.77
CA ALA A 29 -2.40 37.14 -1.12
C ALA A 29 -1.02 36.67 -0.62
N GLU A 30 -0.96 35.52 0.05
CA GLU A 30 0.31 34.92 0.52
C GLU A 30 1.26 34.61 -0.64
N MET A 31 0.70 34.21 -1.78
CA MET A 31 1.45 33.91 -3.00
C MET A 31 1.85 35.18 -3.79
N GLY A 32 1.43 36.36 -3.36
CA GLY A 32 1.62 37.62 -4.09
C GLY A 32 0.83 37.69 -5.40
N PHE A 33 -0.25 36.91 -5.52
CA PHE A 33 -1.12 36.91 -6.68
C PHE A 33 -2.25 37.92 -6.52
N ALA A 34 -2.61 38.59 -7.62
CA ALA A 34 -3.80 39.43 -7.66
C ALA A 34 -5.02 38.63 -8.13
N VAL A 35 -6.10 38.73 -7.36
CA VAL A 35 -7.40 38.13 -7.68
C VAL A 35 -8.35 39.22 -8.16
N ARG A 36 -8.97 39.01 -9.32
CA ARG A 36 -10.01 39.89 -9.87
C ARG A 36 -11.28 39.10 -10.14
N HIS A 37 -12.40 39.56 -9.60
CA HIS A 37 -13.71 39.02 -9.95
C HIS A 37 -14.02 39.26 -11.44
N GLY A 38 -14.43 38.21 -12.14
CA GLY A 38 -14.81 38.21 -13.54
C GLY A 38 -16.33 38.14 -13.69
N SER A 39 -16.81 36.98 -14.15
CA SER A 39 -18.24 36.67 -14.27
C SER A 39 -18.80 36.02 -12.98
N ARG A 40 -20.08 35.59 -13.00
CA ARG A 40 -20.91 35.24 -11.81
C ARG A 40 -20.25 34.39 -10.71
N TYR A 41 -19.27 33.54 -11.04
CA TYR A 41 -18.49 32.75 -10.07
C TYR A 41 -17.01 32.67 -10.44
N GLU A 42 -16.56 33.46 -11.41
CA GLU A 42 -15.23 33.36 -11.98
C GLU A 42 -14.29 34.37 -11.33
N TYR A 43 -13.14 33.90 -10.86
CA TYR A 43 -12.09 34.71 -10.28
C TYR A 43 -10.81 34.52 -11.10
N LEU A 44 -10.31 35.59 -11.70
CA LEU A 44 -9.10 35.57 -12.50
C LEU A 44 -7.89 35.85 -11.61
N LEU A 45 -6.87 35.01 -11.73
CA LEU A 45 -5.61 35.20 -11.03
C LEU A 45 -4.57 35.81 -11.99
N SER A 46 -3.77 36.71 -11.44
CA SER A 46 -2.72 37.44 -12.15
C SER A 46 -1.56 37.75 -11.21
N GLN A 47 -0.55 38.47 -11.69
CA GLN A 47 0.71 38.78 -10.97
C GLN A 47 1.45 37.49 -10.56
N GLY A 48 2.29 36.95 -11.46
CA GLY A 48 3.11 35.77 -11.18
C GLY A 48 2.40 34.41 -11.23
N SER A 49 1.07 34.36 -11.06
CA SER A 49 0.30 33.10 -11.05
C SER A 49 0.50 32.19 -12.27
N ARG A 50 0.59 32.76 -13.48
CA ARG A 50 0.86 31.99 -14.71
C ARG A 50 2.27 31.44 -14.76
N ASP A 51 3.24 32.21 -14.27
CA ASP A 51 4.63 31.78 -14.24
C ASP A 51 4.83 30.69 -13.19
N TRP A 52 4.19 30.83 -12.03
CA TRP A 52 4.12 29.78 -11.03
C TRP A 52 3.52 28.48 -11.58
N LEU A 53 2.40 28.55 -12.32
CA LEU A 53 1.81 27.36 -12.97
C LEU A 53 2.75 26.69 -13.98
N ARG A 54 3.56 27.47 -14.70
CA ARG A 54 4.57 26.93 -15.64
C ARG A 54 5.74 26.30 -14.89
N GLN A 55 6.24 26.96 -13.84
CA GLN A 55 7.38 26.50 -13.04
C GLN A 55 7.06 25.22 -12.29
N THR A 56 5.85 25.11 -11.75
CA THR A 56 5.36 23.91 -11.06
C THR A 56 4.93 22.78 -12.00
N GLY A 57 4.91 23.03 -13.32
CA GLY A 57 4.54 22.04 -14.32
C GLY A 57 3.03 21.73 -14.40
N ILE A 58 2.17 22.48 -13.70
CA ILE A 58 0.71 22.25 -13.69
C ILE A 58 0.05 22.85 -14.94
N ALA A 59 0.67 23.86 -15.56
CA ALA A 59 0.19 24.49 -16.77
C ALA A 59 0.04 23.54 -17.97
N GLY A 60 -1.04 23.70 -18.73
CA GLY A 60 -1.22 23.04 -20.03
C GLY A 60 -1.79 21.63 -19.98
N HIS A 61 -2.11 21.11 -18.81
CA HIS A 61 -2.82 19.83 -18.65
C HIS A 61 -4.33 20.00 -18.87
N LYS A 62 -4.95 19.00 -19.51
CA LYS A 62 -6.40 18.88 -19.66
C LYS A 62 -7.00 18.08 -18.51
N SER A 63 -8.33 18.03 -18.42
CA SER A 63 -9.04 17.24 -17.41
C SER A 63 -8.63 15.76 -17.42
N GLU A 64 -8.31 15.20 -18.60
CA GLU A 64 -7.89 13.81 -18.78
C GLU A 64 -6.41 13.59 -18.48
N THR A 65 -5.58 14.62 -18.62
CA THR A 65 -4.12 14.51 -18.52
C THR A 65 -3.53 15.13 -17.26
N LYS A 66 -4.35 15.77 -16.41
CA LYS A 66 -3.91 16.30 -15.11
C LYS A 66 -3.52 15.16 -14.17
N SER A 67 -2.51 15.39 -13.36
CA SER A 67 -2.03 14.47 -12.31
C SER A 67 -1.72 15.25 -11.04
N VAL A 68 -1.53 14.55 -9.92
CA VAL A 68 -0.96 15.17 -8.73
C VAL A 68 0.48 15.62 -9.06
N PRO A 69 0.86 16.88 -8.78
CA PRO A 69 2.23 17.35 -9.02
C PRO A 69 3.24 16.71 -8.07
N ASP A 70 4.46 16.43 -8.54
CA ASP A 70 5.50 15.74 -7.78
C ASP A 70 5.81 16.38 -6.42
N PHE A 71 5.84 17.72 -6.37
CA PHE A 71 6.14 18.45 -5.13
C PHE A 71 5.09 18.25 -4.03
N VAL A 72 3.86 17.81 -4.37
CA VAL A 72 2.82 17.51 -3.39
C VAL A 72 3.16 16.23 -2.63
N PHE A 73 3.72 15.21 -3.30
CA PHE A 73 4.15 13.97 -2.65
C PHE A 73 5.32 14.19 -1.68
N LEU A 74 6.11 15.24 -1.90
CA LEU A 74 7.21 15.64 -1.01
C LEU A 74 6.74 16.45 0.20
N GLY A 75 5.46 16.86 0.24
CA GLY A 75 4.89 17.61 1.35
C GLY A 75 4.86 16.82 2.67
N SER A 76 4.87 17.55 3.77
CA SER A 76 4.48 17.01 5.09
C SER A 76 3.02 16.58 5.11
N ASP A 77 2.64 15.73 6.06
CA ASP A 77 1.27 15.23 6.19
C ASP A 77 0.25 16.38 6.27
N GLY A 78 0.59 17.47 6.95
CA GLY A 78 -0.26 18.67 7.02
C GLY A 78 -0.38 19.44 5.69
N GLN A 79 0.65 19.42 4.84
CA GLN A 79 0.59 20.01 3.50
C GLN A 79 -0.23 19.13 2.55
N ILE A 80 -0.03 17.81 2.61
CA ILE A 80 -0.81 16.83 1.86
C ILE A 80 -2.29 16.92 2.24
N ALA A 81 -2.60 17.01 3.54
CA ALA A 81 -3.97 17.16 4.02
C ALA A 81 -4.63 18.43 3.45
N ARG A 82 -3.93 19.56 3.41
CA ARG A 82 -4.44 20.82 2.82
C ARG A 82 -4.68 20.69 1.32
N PHE A 83 -3.77 20.05 0.58
CA PHE A 83 -3.97 19.76 -0.84
C PHE A 83 -5.23 18.91 -1.07
N LEU A 84 -5.38 17.82 -0.31
CA LEU A 84 -6.54 16.93 -0.39
C LEU A 84 -7.84 17.66 -0.03
N GLY A 85 -7.81 18.51 1.00
CA GLY A 85 -8.94 19.34 1.41
C GLY A 85 -9.37 20.32 0.32
N ALA A 86 -8.42 21.06 -0.27
CA ALA A 86 -8.68 21.96 -1.38
C ALA A 86 -9.19 21.23 -2.62
N TYR A 87 -8.64 20.05 -2.94
CA TYR A 87 -9.14 19.23 -4.05
C TYR A 87 -10.55 18.70 -3.78
N PHE A 88 -10.84 18.29 -2.54
CA PHE A 88 -12.17 17.83 -2.12
C PHE A 88 -13.21 18.96 -2.13
N ALA A 89 -12.80 20.20 -1.84
CA ALA A 89 -13.64 21.38 -2.00
C ALA A 89 -14.13 21.53 -3.45
N CYS A 90 -13.22 21.40 -4.41
CA CYS A 90 -13.54 21.52 -5.83
C CYS A 90 -14.35 20.33 -6.39
N ASP A 91 -13.80 19.11 -6.29
CA ASP A 91 -14.28 17.94 -7.05
C ASP A 91 -14.81 16.81 -6.13
N GLY A 92 -14.79 17.01 -4.81
CA GLY A 92 -15.23 16.04 -3.82
C GLY A 92 -16.73 16.09 -3.51
N THR A 93 -17.32 14.94 -3.20
CA THR A 93 -18.71 14.79 -2.75
C THR A 93 -18.75 14.05 -1.43
N VAL A 94 -19.68 14.43 -0.56
CA VAL A 94 -20.02 13.68 0.66
C VAL A 94 -21.50 13.35 0.65
N GLN A 95 -21.83 12.10 0.95
CA GLN A 95 -23.21 11.64 1.07
C GLN A 95 -23.40 11.04 2.45
N ALA A 96 -24.39 11.55 3.20
CA ALA A 96 -24.78 10.94 4.46
C ALA A 96 -25.33 9.54 4.20
N ASN A 97 -24.90 8.57 5.00
CA ASN A 97 -25.52 7.24 5.01
C ASN A 97 -25.94 6.90 6.44
N ALA A 98 -27.09 6.25 6.56
CA ALA A 98 -27.63 5.79 7.83
C ALA A 98 -27.76 4.28 7.75
N ILE A 99 -26.96 3.55 8.52
CA ILE A 99 -27.05 2.10 8.62
C ILE A 99 -27.39 1.75 10.06
N ARG A 100 -28.55 1.10 10.29
CA ARG A 100 -28.98 0.55 11.59
C ARG A 100 -28.76 1.54 12.77
N ASN A 101 -29.32 2.76 12.67
CA ASN A 101 -29.19 3.85 13.66
C ASN A 101 -27.77 4.41 13.90
N ARG A 102 -26.79 4.08 13.06
CA ARG A 102 -25.46 4.72 13.10
C ARG A 102 -25.31 5.71 11.95
N LYS A 103 -24.98 6.96 12.29
CA LYS A 103 -24.66 8.02 11.33
C LYS A 103 -23.27 7.77 10.74
N GLY A 104 -23.19 7.62 9.43
CA GLY A 104 -21.95 7.56 8.66
C GLY A 104 -22.02 8.48 7.45
N CYS A 105 -20.98 8.43 6.63
CA CYS A 105 -21.00 9.05 5.33
C CYS A 105 -20.14 8.25 4.35
N THR A 106 -20.33 8.51 3.07
CA THR A 106 -19.43 8.08 2.00
C THR A 106 -18.85 9.34 1.36
N LEU A 107 -17.52 9.40 1.27
CA LEU A 107 -16.83 10.46 0.54
C LEU A 107 -16.40 9.92 -0.82
N GLU A 108 -16.47 10.76 -1.84
CA GLU A 108 -16.08 10.40 -3.20
C GLU A 108 -15.32 11.54 -3.88
N PHE A 109 -14.28 11.20 -4.64
CA PHE A 109 -13.66 12.07 -5.63
C PHE A 109 -13.99 11.57 -7.03
N TYR A 110 -14.21 12.49 -7.97
CA TYR A 110 -14.50 12.17 -9.37
C TYR A 110 -13.49 12.83 -10.30
N SER A 111 -13.02 12.08 -11.30
CA SER A 111 -12.14 12.62 -12.34
C SER A 111 -12.17 11.75 -13.60
N VAL A 112 -11.93 12.35 -14.75
CA VAL A 112 -11.66 11.61 -16.01
C VAL A 112 -10.19 11.18 -16.11
N SER A 113 -9.29 11.81 -15.35
CA SER A 113 -7.90 11.38 -15.22
C SER A 113 -7.77 10.31 -14.15
N LYS A 114 -7.41 9.08 -14.57
CA LYS A 114 -7.04 7.97 -13.67
C LYS A 114 -5.81 8.34 -12.85
N ASN A 115 -4.80 8.92 -13.48
CA ASN A 115 -3.52 9.26 -12.86
C ASN A 115 -3.69 10.26 -11.70
N LEU A 116 -4.62 11.22 -11.84
CA LEU A 116 -4.96 12.12 -10.74
C LEU A 116 -5.52 11.35 -9.54
N LEU A 117 -6.50 10.45 -9.75
CA LEU A 117 -7.11 9.73 -8.64
C LEU A 117 -6.18 8.67 -8.03
N LEU A 118 -5.29 8.06 -8.81
CA LEU A 118 -4.23 7.21 -8.28
C LEU A 118 -3.30 8.01 -7.35
N GLY A 119 -2.85 9.18 -7.79
CA GLY A 119 -2.04 10.05 -6.93
C GLY A 119 -2.79 10.49 -5.66
N VAL A 120 -4.08 10.82 -5.77
CA VAL A 120 -4.93 11.14 -4.60
C VAL A 120 -5.08 9.93 -3.67
N GLN A 121 -5.21 8.71 -4.21
CA GLN A 121 -5.27 7.47 -3.43
C GLN A 121 -3.96 7.23 -2.65
N SER A 122 -2.80 7.44 -3.27
CA SER A 122 -1.50 7.35 -2.59
C SER A 122 -1.37 8.38 -1.47
N LEU A 123 -1.79 9.63 -1.70
CA LEU A 123 -1.78 10.68 -0.69
C LEU A 123 -2.73 10.38 0.49
N LEU A 124 -3.92 9.83 0.23
CA LEU A 124 -4.85 9.39 1.27
C LEU A 124 -4.26 8.23 2.08
N SER A 125 -3.58 7.30 1.41
CA SER A 125 -2.91 6.16 2.06
C SER A 125 -1.81 6.62 3.01
N ARG A 126 -1.07 7.68 2.66
CA ARG A 126 -0.07 8.30 3.55
C ARG A 126 -0.68 8.90 4.82
N LEU A 127 -1.94 9.33 4.76
CA LEU A 127 -2.71 9.77 5.93
C LEU A 127 -3.48 8.63 6.62
N SER A 128 -3.18 7.36 6.27
CA SER A 128 -3.87 6.17 6.77
C SER A 128 -5.38 6.18 6.52
N ILE A 129 -5.80 6.71 5.36
CA ILE A 129 -7.20 6.74 4.91
C ILE A 129 -7.34 5.77 3.75
N HIS A 130 -8.00 4.65 3.98
CA HIS A 130 -8.23 3.65 2.94
C HIS A 130 -9.28 4.16 1.94
N SER A 131 -8.98 4.01 0.65
CA SER A 131 -9.87 4.40 -0.44
C SER A 131 -9.82 3.41 -1.60
N MET A 132 -10.92 3.33 -2.35
CA MET A 132 -11.12 2.36 -3.42
C MET A 132 -11.39 3.05 -4.74
N LEU A 133 -10.56 2.77 -5.75
CA LEU A 133 -10.75 3.28 -7.10
C LEU A 133 -11.71 2.38 -7.88
N ARG A 134 -12.66 2.99 -8.59
CA ARG A 134 -13.61 2.28 -9.46
C ARG A 134 -13.82 3.03 -10.76
N VAL A 135 -14.01 2.28 -11.85
CA VAL A 135 -14.49 2.82 -13.12
C VAL A 135 -15.95 3.22 -12.96
N LYS A 136 -16.32 4.38 -13.52
CA LYS A 136 -17.70 4.83 -13.70
C LYS A 136 -17.98 4.90 -15.20
N ARG A 137 -18.84 4.00 -15.66
CA ARG A 137 -19.34 3.97 -17.04
C ARG A 137 -20.59 4.84 -17.09
N GLY A 138 -20.55 5.91 -17.87
CA GLY A 138 -21.66 6.86 -17.99
C GLY A 138 -21.89 7.29 -19.43
N ARG A 139 -22.77 8.28 -19.58
CA ARG A 139 -22.94 9.01 -20.83
C ARG A 139 -22.71 10.49 -20.58
N TYR A 140 -21.99 11.15 -21.48
CA TYR A 140 -21.82 12.59 -21.50
C TYR A 140 -22.23 13.11 -22.87
N LEU A 141 -23.18 14.06 -22.90
CA LEU A 141 -23.79 14.58 -24.14
C LEU A 141 -24.26 13.46 -25.10
N GLY A 142 -24.88 12.42 -24.52
CA GLY A 142 -25.42 11.27 -25.27
C GLY A 142 -24.38 10.22 -25.70
N ARG A 143 -23.09 10.47 -25.54
CA ARG A 143 -22.01 9.55 -25.93
C ARG A 143 -21.48 8.76 -24.72
N PRO A 144 -21.02 7.50 -24.90
CA PRO A 144 -20.32 6.77 -23.84
C PRO A 144 -19.16 7.60 -23.28
N HIS A 145 -19.09 7.70 -21.96
CA HIS A 145 -18.06 8.45 -21.27
C HIS A 145 -17.58 7.67 -20.06
N TYR A 146 -16.27 7.48 -19.99
CA TYR A 146 -15.61 6.77 -18.91
C TYR A 146 -14.98 7.77 -17.96
N SER A 147 -15.28 7.65 -16.69
CA SER A 147 -14.60 8.39 -15.64
C SER A 147 -14.23 7.45 -14.50
N TRP A 148 -13.53 7.99 -13.53
CA TRP A 148 -13.06 7.27 -12.36
C TRP A 148 -13.71 7.89 -11.12
N ARG A 149 -13.98 7.06 -10.14
CA ARG A 149 -14.43 7.47 -8.81
C ARG A 149 -13.54 6.83 -7.75
N LEU A 150 -13.06 7.65 -6.82
CA LEU A 150 -12.30 7.18 -5.67
C LEU A 150 -13.19 7.29 -4.44
N ILE A 151 -13.42 6.18 -3.74
CA ILE A 151 -14.47 6.04 -2.73
C ILE A 151 -13.84 5.80 -1.36
N ILE A 152 -14.26 6.57 -0.36
CA ILE A 152 -13.97 6.34 1.07
C ILE A 152 -15.31 6.00 1.75
N SER A 153 -15.47 4.73 2.10
CA SER A 153 -16.74 4.19 2.59
C SER A 153 -16.67 3.61 4.00
N ARG A 154 -15.47 3.23 4.50
CA ARG A 154 -15.36 2.72 5.87
C ARG A 154 -15.56 3.88 6.83
N ARG A 155 -16.29 3.62 7.90
CA ARG A 155 -16.60 4.63 8.92
C ARG A 155 -15.34 5.22 9.56
N GLU A 156 -14.33 4.39 9.80
CA GLU A 156 -13.07 4.81 10.42
C GLU A 156 -12.31 5.77 9.51
N ASP A 157 -12.24 5.48 8.22
CA ASP A 157 -11.61 6.36 7.22
C ASP A 157 -12.35 7.68 7.09
N ALA A 158 -13.68 7.69 7.14
CA ALA A 158 -14.46 8.92 7.13
C ALA A 158 -14.20 9.79 8.37
N ILE A 159 -14.01 9.16 9.54
CA ILE A 159 -13.63 9.87 10.78
C ILE A 159 -12.22 10.44 10.67
N ARG A 160 -11.27 9.66 10.14
CA ARG A 160 -9.89 10.13 9.89
C ARG A 160 -9.87 11.28 8.91
N PHE A 161 -10.57 11.15 7.78
CA PHE A 161 -10.72 12.20 6.79
C PHE A 161 -11.20 13.50 7.44
N ARG A 162 -12.28 13.43 8.23
CA ARG A 162 -12.81 14.62 8.94
C ARG A 162 -11.79 15.23 9.91
N ASN A 163 -11.02 14.41 10.61
CA ASN A 163 -10.09 14.89 11.65
C ASN A 163 -8.80 15.46 11.06
N GLU A 164 -8.28 14.85 10.00
CA GLU A 164 -6.96 15.16 9.44
C GLU A 164 -7.03 16.13 8.26
N ILE A 165 -8.10 16.06 7.44
CA ILE A 165 -8.23 16.86 6.22
C ILE A 165 -9.13 18.09 6.48
N PRO A 166 -8.62 19.32 6.27
CA PRO A 166 -9.39 20.52 6.50
C PRO A 166 -10.49 20.67 5.45
N VAL A 167 -11.74 20.53 5.88
CA VAL A 167 -12.95 20.77 5.08
C VAL A 167 -13.64 22.00 5.66
N LYS A 168 -13.38 23.18 5.09
CA LYS A 168 -13.90 24.47 5.60
C LYS A 168 -15.19 24.94 4.92
N HIS A 169 -15.65 24.22 3.93
CA HIS A 169 -16.75 24.61 3.04
C HIS A 169 -18.08 23.95 3.43
N SER A 170 -19.14 24.27 2.70
CA SER A 170 -20.51 23.76 2.92
C SER A 170 -20.65 22.24 3.15
N LYS A 171 -19.72 21.42 2.67
CA LYS A 171 -19.72 19.95 2.86
C LYS A 171 -19.33 19.51 4.27
N ALA A 172 -18.71 20.39 5.08
CA ALA A 172 -18.27 20.09 6.43
C ALA A 172 -19.44 19.67 7.36
N GLY A 173 -20.63 20.23 7.16
CA GLY A 173 -21.81 19.91 7.99
C GLY A 173 -22.19 18.44 7.96
N ILE A 174 -22.12 17.79 6.79
CA ILE A 174 -22.42 16.36 6.66
C ILE A 174 -21.36 15.52 7.38
N LEU A 175 -20.08 15.91 7.30
CA LEU A 175 -18.99 15.21 7.98
C LEU A 175 -19.03 15.36 9.50
N ALA A 176 -19.50 16.50 10.01
CA ALA A 176 -19.62 16.75 11.44
C ALA A 176 -20.54 15.72 12.13
N HIS A 177 -21.50 15.13 11.40
CA HIS A 177 -22.44 14.16 11.92
C HIS A 177 -21.94 12.72 11.97
N VAL A 178 -20.75 12.43 11.43
CA VAL A 178 -20.13 11.10 11.56
C VAL A 178 -19.76 10.88 13.03
N GLY A 179 -20.25 9.79 13.64
CA GLY A 179 -20.03 9.54 15.06
C GLY A 179 -18.55 9.46 15.46
N THR A 180 -18.23 9.60 16.74
CA THR A 180 -16.86 9.38 17.25
C THR A 180 -16.52 7.88 17.27
N TYR A 181 -15.26 7.53 17.04
CA TYR A 181 -14.76 6.15 17.18
C TYR A 181 -13.45 6.18 17.95
N LYS A 182 -13.33 5.25 18.91
CA LYS A 182 -12.15 5.12 19.76
C LYS A 182 -11.19 4.14 19.07
N HIS A 183 -10.09 4.69 18.59
CA HIS A 183 -9.07 3.96 17.85
C HIS A 183 -8.46 2.84 18.71
N THR A 184 -8.32 1.63 18.16
CA THR A 184 -7.58 0.53 18.80
C THR A 184 -6.21 0.29 18.17
N PHE A 185 -5.96 0.75 16.93
CA PHE A 185 -4.67 0.50 16.28
C PHE A 185 -4.20 1.68 15.41
N ARG A 186 -3.32 2.54 15.94
CA ARG A 186 -2.56 3.51 15.13
C ARG A 186 -1.40 2.79 14.43
N GLY A 187 -1.74 1.89 13.51
CA GLY A 187 -0.72 1.24 12.68
C GLY A 187 -0.11 2.23 11.70
N ARG A 188 1.21 2.16 11.53
CA ARG A 188 1.93 2.81 10.41
C ARG A 188 1.57 2.19 9.06
N TYR A 189 0.96 1.00 9.08
CA TYR A 189 0.60 0.20 7.92
C TYR A 189 -0.91 -0.03 7.90
N MET A 190 -1.45 -0.08 6.69
CA MET A 190 -2.84 -0.47 6.44
C MET A 190 -2.86 -1.94 6.02
N ASP A 191 -3.87 -2.67 6.48
CA ASP A 191 -4.19 -3.98 5.93
C ASP A 191 -4.90 -3.83 4.57
N ASP A 192 -4.50 -4.65 3.60
CA ASP A 192 -5.23 -4.84 2.34
C ASP A 192 -5.33 -6.34 2.04
N GLU A 193 -6.48 -6.75 1.55
CA GLU A 193 -6.77 -8.15 1.24
C GLU A 193 -6.21 -8.48 -0.15
N ILE A 194 -5.37 -9.51 -0.22
CA ILE A 194 -4.93 -10.10 -1.49
C ILE A 194 -6.12 -10.87 -2.05
N VAL A 195 -6.67 -10.42 -3.18
CA VAL A 195 -7.84 -11.05 -3.81
C VAL A 195 -7.45 -12.04 -4.90
N ALA A 196 -6.27 -11.87 -5.51
CA ALA A 196 -5.71 -12.79 -6.48
C ALA A 196 -4.18 -12.67 -6.53
N ILE A 197 -3.54 -13.77 -6.92
CA ILE A 197 -2.13 -13.86 -7.26
C ILE A 197 -2.05 -14.51 -8.63
N GLU A 198 -1.52 -13.80 -9.62
CA GLU A 198 -1.46 -14.24 -11.01
C GLU A 198 -0.02 -14.24 -11.54
N PRO A 199 0.39 -15.20 -12.38
CA PRO A 199 1.67 -15.14 -13.09
C PRO A 199 1.71 -13.91 -14.02
N HIS A 200 2.74 -13.07 -13.91
CA HIS A 200 2.94 -11.90 -14.79
C HIS A 200 3.90 -12.20 -15.96
N GLY A 201 4.67 -13.28 -15.87
CA GLY A 201 5.72 -13.64 -16.85
C GLY A 201 7.06 -12.97 -16.55
N ASP A 202 7.96 -13.01 -17.54
CA ASP A 202 9.30 -12.44 -17.42
C ASP A 202 9.29 -10.93 -17.66
N ALA A 203 9.78 -10.18 -16.68
CA ALA A 203 9.90 -8.74 -16.73
C ALA A 203 11.21 -8.29 -16.08
N ARG A 204 11.69 -7.11 -16.49
CA ARG A 204 12.90 -6.52 -15.92
C ARG A 204 12.60 -5.98 -14.52
N CYS A 205 13.13 -6.66 -13.50
CA CYS A 205 12.95 -6.29 -12.10
C CYS A 205 13.99 -5.25 -11.63
N ARG A 206 13.60 -4.41 -10.67
CA ARG A 206 14.52 -3.51 -9.96
C ARG A 206 14.27 -3.66 -8.46
N CYS A 207 15.33 -3.95 -7.71
CA CYS A 207 15.30 -4.04 -6.26
C CYS A 207 16.10 -2.90 -5.63
N LEU A 208 15.69 -2.47 -4.43
CA LEU A 208 16.42 -1.52 -3.60
C LEU A 208 16.94 -2.26 -2.37
N THR A 209 18.17 -1.97 -1.95
CA THR A 209 18.70 -2.40 -0.64
C THR A 209 18.59 -1.23 0.32
N ILE A 210 17.90 -1.43 1.45
CA ILE A 210 17.73 -0.44 2.52
C ILE A 210 18.45 -0.98 3.76
N ASP A 211 19.42 -0.23 4.29
CA ASP A 211 20.35 -0.71 5.31
C ASP A 211 19.70 -1.04 6.67
N GLU A 212 18.60 -0.37 7.02
CA GLU A 212 17.97 -0.50 8.34
C GLU A 212 17.14 -1.78 8.47
N ASP A 213 16.09 -1.87 7.67
CA ASP A 213 15.15 -2.97 7.74
C ASP A 213 14.81 -3.56 6.38
N GLU A 214 15.52 -3.24 5.28
CA GLU A 214 15.27 -3.78 3.94
C GLU A 214 13.79 -3.64 3.46
N THR A 215 13.00 -2.77 4.09
CA THR A 215 11.59 -2.47 3.76
C THR A 215 11.48 -1.18 2.97
N PHE A 216 10.66 -1.16 1.92
CA PHE A 216 10.36 0.07 1.17
C PHE A 216 8.94 0.05 0.62
N LEU A 217 8.49 1.19 0.08
CA LEU A 217 7.20 1.28 -0.60
C LEU A 217 7.38 1.07 -2.11
N ALA A 218 6.57 0.19 -2.69
CA ALA A 218 6.42 0.05 -4.14
C ALA A 218 4.93 0.10 -4.48
N ASN A 219 4.51 1.12 -5.24
CA ASN A 219 3.09 1.36 -5.57
C ASN A 219 2.17 1.32 -4.34
N ASP A 220 2.58 2.01 -3.26
CA ASP A 220 1.89 2.05 -1.96
C ASP A 220 1.83 0.72 -1.18
N PHE A 221 2.41 -0.37 -1.71
CA PHE A 221 2.63 -1.59 -0.95
C PHE A 221 3.91 -1.49 -0.15
N VAL A 222 3.83 -1.93 1.11
CA VAL A 222 5.02 -2.23 1.90
C VAL A 222 5.62 -3.51 1.33
N VAL A 223 6.70 -3.36 0.58
CA VAL A 223 7.46 -4.48 0.03
C VAL A 223 8.75 -4.64 0.82
N HIS A 224 9.26 -5.86 0.79
CA HIS A 224 10.41 -6.22 1.57
C HIS A 224 11.29 -7.17 0.77
N ASN A 225 12.61 -6.98 0.85
CA ASN A 225 13.53 -8.04 0.49
C ASN A 225 13.46 -9.13 1.58
N SER A 226 12.66 -10.17 1.39
CA SER A 226 12.66 -11.41 2.19
C SER A 226 12.31 -11.39 3.71
N ASP A 227 12.26 -10.29 4.49
CA ASP A 227 12.00 -10.35 5.96
C ASP A 227 10.57 -10.75 6.35
N LEU A 228 9.56 -10.31 5.59
CA LEU A 228 8.17 -10.69 5.86
C LEU A 228 8.02 -12.21 5.78
N THR A 229 8.62 -12.82 4.77
CA THR A 229 8.55 -14.27 4.50
C THR A 229 9.56 -15.08 5.31
N SER A 230 10.75 -14.54 5.57
CA SER A 230 11.87 -15.28 6.16
C SER A 230 12.09 -15.01 7.65
N ARG A 231 11.50 -13.93 8.21
CA ARG A 231 11.57 -13.60 9.64
C ARG A 231 10.19 -13.55 10.31
N ARG A 232 9.29 -12.69 9.82
CA ARG A 232 8.04 -12.36 10.54
C ARG A 232 6.97 -13.42 10.38
N TRP A 233 6.78 -13.94 9.17
CA TRP A 233 5.80 -14.97 8.89
C TRP A 233 6.10 -16.28 9.64
N PRO A 234 7.35 -16.81 9.66
CA PRO A 234 7.65 -17.99 10.46
C PRO A 234 7.38 -17.79 11.94
N CYS A 235 7.70 -16.59 12.45
CA CYS A 235 7.43 -16.24 13.84
C CYS A 235 5.93 -16.26 14.17
N TRP A 236 5.11 -15.65 13.32
CA TRP A 236 3.65 -15.62 13.47
C TRP A 236 3.03 -17.01 13.30
N HIS A 237 3.51 -17.79 12.33
CA HIS A 237 2.96 -19.10 12.00
C HIS A 237 3.26 -20.12 13.08
N LEU A 238 4.50 -20.23 13.53
CA LEU A 238 4.87 -21.10 14.66
C LEU A 238 4.21 -20.64 15.96
N GLY A 239 4.02 -19.34 16.13
CA GLY A 239 3.27 -18.81 17.28
C GLY A 239 1.83 -19.32 17.31
N ARG A 240 1.13 -19.31 16.18
CA ARG A 240 -0.24 -19.82 16.07
C ARG A 240 -0.34 -21.35 15.98
N ASN A 241 0.67 -21.98 15.39
CA ASN A 241 0.71 -23.41 15.10
C ASN A 241 2.02 -24.00 15.64
N PRO A 242 2.17 -24.14 16.96
CA PRO A 242 3.43 -24.49 17.59
C PRO A 242 3.86 -25.95 17.39
N ASP A 243 3.03 -26.76 16.73
CA ASP A 243 3.34 -28.14 16.36
C ASP A 243 3.81 -28.27 14.90
N HIS A 244 3.79 -27.18 14.13
CA HIS A 244 4.20 -27.18 12.72
C HIS A 244 5.71 -27.02 12.58
N GLU A 245 6.27 -27.60 11.52
CA GLU A 245 7.69 -27.48 11.20
C GLU A 245 7.89 -26.52 10.02
N ILE A 246 8.89 -25.65 10.13
CA ILE A 246 9.27 -24.71 9.07
C ILE A 246 10.70 -24.99 8.62
N MET A 247 10.86 -25.05 7.30
CA MET A 247 12.16 -25.17 6.66
C MET A 247 12.44 -23.94 5.81
N LEU A 248 13.48 -23.18 6.15
CA LEU A 248 13.95 -22.04 5.38
C LEU A 248 15.14 -22.44 4.52
N ILE A 249 14.97 -22.36 3.20
CA ILE A 249 16.02 -22.64 2.22
C ILE A 249 16.47 -21.33 1.59
N SER A 250 17.78 -21.12 1.49
CA SER A 250 18.35 -19.95 0.82
C SER A 250 19.47 -20.32 -0.14
N HIS A 251 19.84 -19.44 -1.07
CA HIS A 251 20.92 -19.69 -2.03
C HIS A 251 22.25 -20.12 -1.36
N ASN A 252 22.54 -19.63 -0.16
CA ASN A 252 23.70 -20.07 0.60
C ASN A 252 23.42 -20.18 2.10
N ASP A 253 24.25 -20.96 2.78
CA ASP A 253 24.18 -21.22 4.20
C ASP A 253 24.27 -19.96 5.06
N SER A 254 25.11 -18.99 4.67
CA SER A 254 25.30 -17.77 5.45
C SER A 254 24.03 -16.92 5.48
N LEU A 255 23.34 -16.83 4.33
CA LEU A 255 22.09 -16.09 4.18
C LEU A 255 20.94 -16.81 4.91
N ALA A 256 20.83 -18.13 4.77
CA ALA A 256 19.87 -18.94 5.52
C ALA A 256 20.05 -18.78 7.04
N THR A 257 21.30 -18.85 7.51
CA THR A 257 21.65 -18.66 8.93
C THR A 257 21.31 -17.24 9.41
N ARG A 258 21.53 -16.22 8.56
CA ARG A 258 21.18 -14.82 8.87
C ARG A 258 19.66 -14.67 9.06
N PHE A 259 18.86 -15.22 8.16
CA PHE A 259 17.40 -15.19 8.28
C PHE A 259 16.90 -15.98 9.50
N SER A 260 17.43 -17.17 9.75
CA SER A 260 17.08 -17.95 10.94
C SER A 260 17.40 -17.21 12.24
N ARG A 261 18.57 -16.56 12.33
CA ARG A 261 18.92 -15.72 13.48
C ARG A 261 17.88 -14.63 13.72
N ALA A 262 17.44 -13.97 12.64
CA ALA A 262 16.46 -12.90 12.71
C ALA A 262 15.06 -13.43 13.08
N ALA A 263 14.62 -14.55 12.48
CA ALA A 263 13.36 -15.24 12.78
C ALA A 263 13.29 -15.65 14.25
N ARG A 264 14.35 -16.29 14.72
CA ARG A 264 14.50 -16.74 16.10
C ARG A 264 14.47 -15.57 17.10
N ALA A 265 15.17 -14.47 16.80
CA ALA A 265 15.16 -13.28 17.64
C ALA A 265 13.75 -12.65 17.70
N CYS A 266 13.04 -12.61 16.56
CA CYS A 266 11.66 -12.15 16.48
C CYS A 266 10.72 -13.04 17.31
N PHE A 267 10.86 -14.36 17.20
CA PHE A 267 10.06 -15.33 17.95
C PHE A 267 10.25 -15.16 19.45
N ARG A 268 11.50 -15.15 19.92
CA ARG A 268 11.81 -14.94 21.34
C ARG A 268 11.25 -13.62 21.87
N ALA A 269 11.26 -12.55 21.08
CA ALA A 269 10.80 -11.23 21.51
C ALA A 269 9.27 -11.08 21.55
N THR A 270 8.54 -11.86 20.74
CA THR A 270 7.10 -11.60 20.50
C THR A 270 6.21 -12.78 20.82
N ALA A 271 6.65 -14.01 20.60
CA ALA A 271 5.81 -15.19 20.72
C ALA A 271 5.34 -15.49 22.15
N PRO A 272 6.15 -15.32 23.21
CA PRO A 272 5.68 -15.54 24.58
C PRO A 272 4.51 -14.61 24.95
N ALA A 273 4.59 -13.34 24.54
CA ALA A 273 3.57 -12.35 24.86
C ALA A 273 2.30 -12.47 23.99
N LEU A 274 2.44 -12.91 22.74
CA LEU A 274 1.33 -12.96 21.78
C LEU A 274 0.63 -14.32 21.72
N PHE A 275 1.35 -15.40 22.01
CA PHE A 275 0.93 -16.77 21.71
C PHE A 275 1.19 -17.77 22.84
N ASP A 276 1.83 -17.35 23.95
CA ASP A 276 2.17 -18.22 25.09
C ASP A 276 3.04 -19.42 24.71
N VAL A 277 4.00 -19.21 23.79
CA VAL A 277 5.00 -20.20 23.37
C VAL A 277 6.39 -19.57 23.34
N ASP A 278 7.42 -20.38 23.61
CA ASP A 278 8.82 -19.94 23.64
C ASP A 278 9.71 -20.93 22.89
N ILE A 279 11.00 -20.62 22.76
CA ILE A 279 12.00 -21.52 22.17
C ILE A 279 12.38 -22.58 23.19
N ALA A 280 12.54 -23.83 22.73
CA ALA A 280 13.03 -24.94 23.55
C ALA A 280 14.38 -24.59 24.21
N LYS A 281 14.61 -25.05 25.45
CA LYS A 281 15.84 -24.73 26.20
C LYS A 281 17.05 -25.52 25.71
N ASP A 282 16.81 -26.73 25.23
CA ASP A 282 17.77 -27.73 24.77
C ASP A 282 17.95 -27.73 23.25
N SER A 283 16.96 -27.26 22.48
CA SER A 283 17.04 -27.12 21.03
C SER A 283 16.90 -25.67 20.57
N ALA A 284 18.03 -24.95 20.62
CA ALA A 284 18.06 -23.51 20.40
C ALA A 284 19.32 -23.09 19.62
N SER A 285 19.72 -23.82 18.59
CA SER A 285 20.82 -23.39 17.72
C SER A 285 20.36 -22.27 16.77
N VAL A 286 21.29 -21.61 16.08
CA VAL A 286 20.90 -20.58 15.10
C VAL A 286 20.35 -21.22 13.83
N LYS A 287 20.84 -22.39 13.41
CA LYS A 287 20.39 -23.07 12.19
C LYS A 287 19.16 -23.97 12.40
N ALA A 288 18.94 -24.44 13.62
CA ALA A 288 17.81 -25.28 14.01
C ALA A 288 17.37 -24.97 15.44
N TRP A 289 16.08 -24.70 15.65
CA TRP A 289 15.51 -24.43 16.97
C TRP A 289 14.06 -24.89 17.05
N ASP A 290 13.67 -25.40 18.22
CA ASP A 290 12.36 -26.00 18.44
C ASP A 290 11.47 -25.08 19.28
N VAL A 291 10.16 -25.32 19.21
CA VAL A 291 9.14 -24.56 19.95
C VAL A 291 8.87 -25.24 21.29
N GLY A 292 9.44 -24.70 22.37
CA GLY A 292 9.13 -25.07 23.75
C GLY A 292 9.15 -26.57 24.02
N ASP A 293 8.04 -27.09 24.53
CA ASP A 293 7.74 -28.50 24.76
C ASP A 293 6.84 -29.11 23.65
N ARG A 294 6.76 -28.44 22.49
CA ARG A 294 5.89 -28.77 21.36
C ARG A 294 6.67 -29.46 20.25
N SER A 295 5.95 -30.02 19.27
CA SER A 295 6.58 -30.74 18.16
C SER A 295 7.07 -29.84 17.02
N GLY A 296 6.80 -28.53 17.08
CA GLY A 296 7.18 -27.62 16.02
C GLY A 296 8.65 -27.24 16.06
N ALA A 297 9.22 -27.03 14.88
CA ALA A 297 10.63 -26.74 14.69
C ALA A 297 10.85 -25.71 13.57
N PHE A 298 11.99 -25.03 13.61
CA PHE A 298 12.46 -24.17 12.54
C PHE A 298 13.88 -24.58 12.15
N GLN A 299 14.09 -24.89 10.88
CA GLN A 299 15.40 -25.27 10.34
C GLN A 299 15.76 -24.38 9.15
N ALA A 300 17.03 -23.99 9.05
CA ALA A 300 17.54 -23.19 7.95
C ALA A 300 18.78 -23.81 7.29
N SER A 301 18.77 -23.86 5.96
CA SER A 301 19.86 -24.41 5.16
C SER A 301 20.07 -23.65 3.85
N GLY A 302 21.30 -23.67 3.34
CA GLY A 302 21.59 -23.30 1.96
C GLY A 302 21.13 -24.37 0.97
N ILE A 303 20.96 -24.02 -0.31
CA ILE A 303 20.60 -24.94 -1.40
C ILE A 303 21.59 -26.11 -1.50
N SER A 304 22.86 -25.89 -1.19
CA SER A 304 23.91 -26.92 -1.23
C SER A 304 24.20 -27.55 0.14
N GLY A 305 23.39 -27.27 1.17
CA GLY A 305 23.61 -27.79 2.52
C GLY A 305 23.04 -29.19 2.71
N ASP A 306 23.72 -30.03 3.50
CA ASP A 306 23.22 -31.33 3.90
C ASP A 306 21.95 -31.17 4.76
N LEU A 307 20.80 -31.56 4.19
CA LEU A 307 19.50 -31.59 4.86
C LEU A 307 19.18 -32.97 5.46
N VAL A 308 20.15 -33.87 5.44
CA VAL A 308 20.00 -35.26 5.87
C VAL A 308 20.43 -35.41 7.33
N GLY A 309 19.47 -35.75 8.19
CA GLY A 309 19.73 -36.50 9.41
C GLY A 309 19.70 -35.70 10.72
N HIS A 310 18.51 -35.37 11.22
CA HIS A 310 18.25 -35.21 12.66
C HIS A 310 16.93 -35.90 13.03
N GLY A 311 17.05 -37.19 13.36
CA GLY A 311 15.98 -38.12 13.73
C GLY A 311 16.31 -39.50 13.14
N GLY A 312 16.70 -40.46 13.98
CA GLY A 312 17.10 -41.80 13.56
C GLY A 312 16.03 -42.48 12.70
N ASP A 313 16.51 -43.19 11.68
CA ASP A 313 15.80 -43.98 10.69
C ASP A 313 14.81 -43.19 9.81
N ASP A 314 15.25 -43.07 8.56
CA ASP A 314 14.46 -42.69 7.38
C ASP A 314 14.22 -41.18 7.20
N ALA A 315 14.34 -40.72 5.95
CA ALA A 315 14.21 -39.33 5.52
C ALA A 315 12.75 -38.84 5.58
N HIS A 316 12.12 -38.96 6.75
CA HIS A 316 10.76 -38.51 7.00
C HIS A 316 10.79 -37.09 7.55
N CYS A 317 10.70 -36.15 6.62
CA CYS A 317 9.94 -34.93 6.88
C CYS A 317 8.57 -35.38 7.44
N ARG A 318 8.30 -35.14 8.73
CA ARG A 318 7.01 -35.51 9.32
C ARG A 318 5.92 -34.69 8.63
N SER A 319 4.72 -35.24 8.57
CA SER A 319 3.64 -34.96 7.61
C SER A 319 3.17 -33.50 7.44
N ASP A 320 3.75 -32.50 8.10
CA ASP A 320 3.28 -31.11 8.08
C ASP A 320 4.43 -30.06 8.04
N CYS A 321 5.45 -30.29 7.21
CA CYS A 321 6.55 -29.35 7.01
C CYS A 321 6.26 -28.28 5.94
N LEU A 322 6.67 -27.05 6.23
CA LEU A 322 6.32 -25.86 5.46
C LEU A 322 7.59 -25.15 4.97
N GLN A 323 7.79 -25.12 3.65
CA GLN A 323 9.04 -24.66 3.02
C GLN A 323 8.99 -23.17 2.63
N VAL A 324 9.91 -22.37 3.17
CA VAL A 324 10.18 -21.00 2.74
C VAL A 324 11.45 -21.00 1.90
N ILE A 325 11.30 -20.93 0.58
CA ILE A 325 12.44 -20.94 -0.34
C ILE A 325 12.79 -19.50 -0.76
N THR A 326 14.05 -19.13 -0.61
CA THR A 326 14.57 -17.80 -1.00
C THR A 326 15.63 -18.00 -2.09
N GLY A 327 15.31 -17.62 -3.32
CA GLY A 327 16.08 -17.98 -4.51
C GLY A 327 16.23 -16.82 -5.51
N ARG A 328 17.19 -16.95 -6.42
CA ARG A 328 17.54 -15.93 -7.44
C ARG A 328 16.73 -16.08 -8.74
N GLN A 329 16.12 -17.23 -9.01
CA GLN A 329 15.27 -17.51 -10.17
C GLN A 329 14.21 -18.57 -9.84
N VAL A 330 13.07 -18.54 -10.55
CA VAL A 330 11.99 -19.54 -10.43
C VAL A 330 12.36 -20.89 -11.06
N ASP A 331 13.23 -20.90 -12.07
CA ASP A 331 13.70 -22.16 -12.69
C ASP A 331 14.60 -22.99 -11.77
N ASP A 332 15.20 -22.37 -10.73
CA ASP A 332 15.93 -23.07 -9.67
C ASP A 332 14.98 -23.70 -8.63
N LEU A 333 13.69 -23.33 -8.61
CA LEU A 333 12.73 -23.85 -7.64
C LEU A 333 12.19 -25.23 -8.02
N ASP A 334 12.06 -25.54 -9.31
CA ASP A 334 11.50 -26.81 -9.80
C ASP A 334 12.39 -28.02 -9.45
N PRO A 335 13.73 -27.94 -9.64
CA PRO A 335 14.65 -29.00 -9.18
C PRO A 335 14.76 -29.08 -7.66
N VAL A 336 14.64 -27.95 -6.94
CA VAL A 336 14.72 -27.89 -5.47
C VAL A 336 13.45 -28.49 -4.85
N ALA A 337 12.27 -28.13 -5.32
CA ALA A 337 11.00 -28.74 -4.89
C ALA A 337 10.91 -30.23 -5.27
N ALA A 338 11.52 -30.64 -6.39
CA ALA A 338 11.55 -32.03 -6.83
C ALA A 338 12.59 -32.90 -6.09
N GLN A 339 13.70 -32.33 -5.60
CA GLN A 339 14.72 -33.08 -4.83
C GLN A 339 14.25 -33.47 -3.43
N TYR A 340 13.35 -32.69 -2.82
CA TYR A 340 12.85 -32.95 -1.47
C TYR A 340 11.43 -33.51 -1.56
N GLN A 341 11.31 -34.80 -1.91
CA GLN A 341 10.03 -35.53 -1.85
C GLN A 341 9.48 -35.50 -0.42
N VAL A 342 8.47 -34.65 -0.18
CA VAL A 342 7.75 -34.59 1.10
C VAL A 342 6.63 -35.64 1.08
N PRO A 343 6.59 -36.60 2.01
CA PRO A 343 5.48 -37.54 2.10
C PRO A 343 4.22 -36.81 2.58
N ALA A 344 3.15 -36.86 1.79
CA ALA A 344 1.74 -36.64 2.19
C ALA A 344 1.42 -35.47 3.16
N GLY A 345 2.10 -34.32 3.01
CA GLY A 345 1.90 -33.13 3.85
C GLY A 345 1.48 -31.87 3.09
N ARG A 346 0.92 -30.86 3.80
CA ARG A 346 0.56 -29.56 3.21
C ARG A 346 1.80 -28.70 2.95
N LEU A 347 2.29 -28.70 1.72
CA LEU A 347 3.30 -27.76 1.25
C LEU A 347 2.70 -26.35 1.11
N VAL A 348 3.28 -25.35 1.79
CA VAL A 348 3.06 -23.94 1.48
C VAL A 348 4.41 -23.35 1.09
N ALA A 349 4.67 -23.24 -0.22
CA ALA A 349 5.88 -22.62 -0.73
C ALA A 349 5.74 -21.10 -0.68
N VAL A 350 6.53 -20.43 0.16
CA VAL A 350 6.60 -18.96 0.20
C VAL A 350 7.92 -18.52 -0.44
N ALA A 351 7.88 -18.21 -1.72
CA ALA A 351 9.04 -17.74 -2.47
C ALA A 351 9.26 -16.23 -2.25
N SER A 352 10.43 -15.84 -1.74
CA SER A 352 10.92 -14.46 -1.91
C SER A 352 12.07 -14.48 -2.91
N VAL A 353 11.80 -13.93 -4.09
CA VAL A 353 12.75 -13.89 -5.19
C VAL A 353 13.53 -12.59 -5.10
N VAL A 354 14.85 -12.69 -4.92
CA VAL A 354 15.76 -11.56 -5.19
C VAL A 354 16.34 -11.82 -6.58
N ALA A 355 15.58 -11.49 -7.62
CA ALA A 355 15.99 -11.69 -9.01
C ALA A 355 16.29 -10.35 -9.68
N HIS A 356 17.47 -10.30 -10.30
CA HIS A 356 17.72 -9.32 -11.34
C HIS A 356 16.97 -9.67 -12.64
N ASP A 357 16.59 -10.94 -12.84
CA ASP A 357 15.78 -11.41 -13.97
C ASP A 357 14.96 -12.67 -13.58
N ASN A 358 13.65 -12.60 -13.84
CA ASN A 358 12.63 -13.66 -13.92
C ASN A 358 11.84 -14.09 -12.66
N ALA A 359 10.62 -13.52 -12.63
CA ALA A 359 9.29 -14.13 -12.52
C ALA A 359 8.43 -13.29 -11.56
N GLU A 360 7.61 -12.41 -12.12
CA GLU A 360 6.78 -11.51 -11.32
C GLU A 360 5.41 -12.16 -11.01
N LEU A 361 4.96 -11.98 -9.77
CA LEU A 361 3.57 -12.22 -9.37
C LEU A 361 2.85 -10.88 -9.37
N ARG A 362 1.72 -10.80 -10.09
CA ARG A 362 0.84 -9.63 -9.99
C ARG A 362 -0.03 -9.79 -8.76
N LEU A 363 0.22 -8.97 -7.73
CA LEU A 363 -0.69 -8.83 -6.60
C LEU A 363 -1.86 -7.96 -7.03
N VAL A 364 -3.05 -8.54 -7.07
CA VAL A 364 -4.29 -7.78 -7.20
C VAL A 364 -4.82 -7.58 -5.81
N SER A 365 -4.80 -6.34 -5.35
CA SER A 365 -5.38 -5.97 -4.06
C SER A 365 -6.80 -5.49 -4.23
N ARG A 366 -7.59 -5.57 -3.16
CA ARG A 366 -8.98 -5.13 -3.20
C ARG A 366 -9.12 -3.64 -3.51
N ALA A 367 -8.15 -2.83 -3.08
CA ALA A 367 -8.08 -1.40 -3.38
C ALA A 367 -7.65 -1.07 -4.82
N SER A 368 -6.97 -2.01 -5.49
CA SER A 368 -6.43 -1.90 -6.86
C SER A 368 -7.23 -2.68 -7.92
N LEU A 369 -8.35 -3.31 -7.53
CA LEU A 369 -9.28 -4.01 -8.42
C LEU A 369 -9.79 -3.07 -9.54
N ASP A 370 -9.06 -3.09 -10.64
CA ASP A 370 -9.47 -2.70 -11.97
C ASP A 370 -10.40 -3.81 -12.49
N ASP A 371 -11.71 -3.58 -12.51
CA ASP A 371 -12.67 -4.43 -13.26
C ASP A 371 -12.37 -4.32 -14.76
N PHE A 372 -11.38 -5.07 -15.23
CA PHE A 372 -11.06 -5.30 -16.64
C PHE A 372 -11.53 -6.69 -17.10
N SER A 373 -12.56 -7.24 -16.45
CA SER A 373 -13.36 -8.34 -17.02
C SER A 373 -14.22 -7.78 -18.16
N GLY A 374 -13.63 -7.66 -19.35
CA GLY A 374 -14.31 -7.33 -20.60
C GLY A 374 -13.78 -6.07 -21.27
N LEU A 375 -12.64 -6.23 -21.94
CA LEU A 375 -12.33 -5.54 -23.19
C LEU A 375 -11.88 -6.57 -24.22
#